data_AF-A0A917RDN4-F1
#
_entry.id   AF-A0A917RDN4-F1
#
_cell.length_a   1.000
_cell.length_b   1.000
_cell.length_c   1.000
_cell.angle_alpha   90.00
_cell.angle_beta   90.00
_cell.angle_gamma   90.00
#
_symmetry.space_group_name_H-M   'P 1'
#
loop_
_entity.id
_entity.type
_entity.pdbx_description
1 polymer ?
#
loop_
_entity_poly.entity_id
_entity_poly.type
_entity_poly.pdbx_seq_one_letter_code
_entity_poly.pdbx_strand_id
1 'polypeptide(L)' 'MHQTRRRVAITQIDEILDYFGKCASCGYPARAESTRRVFDNGEIETAVIASCALPCGWSDRVLPTRMTGPAA' A
#
# COMPACT_ATOMS: atom_id res chain seq x y z
N MET A 1 20.18 21.93 5.58
CA MET A 1 20.03 20.53 5.15
C MET A 1 19.38 20.54 3.77
N HIS A 2 20.13 20.25 2.72
CA HIS A 2 19.53 20.13 1.38
C HIS A 2 18.80 18.79 1.32
N GLN A 3 17.47 18.82 1.39
CA GLN A 3 16.68 17.68 0.91
C GLN A 3 16.94 17.57 -0.59
N THR A 4 17.88 16.71 -0.97
CA THR A 4 18.06 16.31 -2.37
C THR A 4 16.71 15.76 -2.81
N ARG A 5 16.06 16.46 -3.75
CA ARG A 5 14.73 16.09 -4.24
C ARG A 5 14.85 14.81 -5.06
N ARG A 6 14.84 13.65 -4.40
CA ARG A 6 14.79 12.34 -5.05
C ARG A 6 13.56 12.27 -5.95
N ARG A 7 13.73 11.83 -7.19
CA ARG A 7 12.64 11.68 -8.14
C ARG A 7 12.30 10.21 -8.29
N VAL A 8 11.03 9.90 -8.45
CA VAL A 8 10.60 8.54 -8.75
C VAL A 8 10.98 8.24 -10.21
N ALA A 9 11.82 7.23 -10.41
CA ALA A 9 12.22 6.76 -11.72
C ALA A 9 11.27 5.66 -12.22
N ILE A 10 10.84 4.77 -11.32
CA ILE A 10 9.94 3.64 -11.64
C ILE A 10 8.88 3.54 -10.55
N THR A 11 7.63 3.36 -10.96
CA THR A 11 6.54 2.95 -10.07
C THR A 11 6.00 1.61 -10.56
N GLN A 12 5.96 0.63 -9.67
CA GLN A 12 5.33 -0.66 -9.88
C GLN A 12 4.17 -0.79 -8.89
N ILE A 13 3.02 -1.22 -9.38
CA ILE A 13 1.81 -1.44 -8.59
C ILE A 13 1.34 -2.86 -8.84
N ASP A 14 1.23 -3.64 -7.78
CA ASP A 14 0.76 -5.03 -7.83
C ASP A 14 -0.42 -5.18 -6.85
N GLU A 15 -1.53 -5.75 -7.33
CA GLU A 15 -2.66 -6.06 -6.46
C GLU A 15 -2.30 -7.20 -5.49
N ILE A 16 -2.73 -7.08 -4.23
CA ILE A 16 -2.58 -8.10 -3.19
C ILE A 16 -3.90 -8.87 -3.12
N LEU A 17 -3.97 -9.95 -3.89
CA LEU A 17 -5.19 -10.76 -4.03
C LEU A 17 -5.59 -11.50 -2.74
N ASP A 18 -4.64 -11.72 -1.83
CA ASP A 18 -4.83 -12.38 -0.53
C ASP A 18 -4.98 -11.39 0.64
N TYR A 19 -5.37 -10.14 0.34
CA TYR A 19 -5.71 -9.16 1.37
C TYR A 19 -7.19 -9.27 1.78
N PHE A 20 -7.42 -9.67 3.03
CA PHE A 20 -8.77 -9.86 3.60
C PHE A 20 -9.15 -8.79 4.63
N GLY A 21 -8.55 -7.59 4.55
CA GLY A 21 -8.84 -6.48 5.46
C GLY A 21 -10.23 -5.88 5.26
N LYS A 22 -10.71 -5.17 6.28
CA LYS A 22 -11.97 -4.42 6.23
C LYS A 22 -11.71 -2.92 6.17
N CYS A 23 -12.60 -2.20 5.51
CA CYS A 23 -12.63 -0.75 5.51
C CYS A 23 -12.79 -0.22 6.94
N ALA A 24 -11.85 0.62 7.38
CA ALA A 24 -11.92 1.24 8.70
C ALA A 24 -13.10 2.22 8.88
N SER A 25 -13.67 2.72 7.78
CA SER A 25 -14.80 3.66 7.80
C SER A 25 -16.17 2.98 7.83
N CYS A 26 -16.38 1.88 7.09
CA CYS A 26 -17.72 1.28 6.94
C CYS A 26 -17.77 -0.25 7.13
N GLY A 27 -16.63 -0.91 7.36
CA GLY A 27 -16.55 -2.34 7.63
C GLY A 27 -16.67 -3.27 6.42
N TYR A 28 -16.93 -2.75 5.22
CA TYR A 28 -16.94 -3.53 3.97
C TYR A 28 -15.55 -4.13 3.66
N PRO A 29 -15.48 -5.26 2.94
CA PRO A 29 -14.20 -5.78 2.46
C PRO A 29 -13.39 -4.71 1.70
N ALA A 30 -12.12 -4.59 2.05
CA ALA A 30 -11.17 -3.73 1.36
C ALA A 30 -10.24 -4.60 0.50
N ARG A 31 -9.82 -4.06 -0.64
CA ARG A 31 -8.72 -4.61 -1.44
C ARG A 31 -7.43 -3.87 -1.11
N ALA A 32 -6.29 -4.44 -1.41
CA ALA A 32 -5.01 -3.75 -1.24
C ALA A 32 -4.10 -3.92 -2.44
N GLU A 33 -3.21 -2.96 -2.62
CA GLU A 33 -2.16 -2.98 -3.63
C GLU A 33 -0.82 -2.62 -2.98
N SER A 34 0.27 -3.27 -3.42
CA SER A 34 1.63 -2.84 -3.09
C SER A 34 2.14 -1.89 -4.16
N THR A 35 2.44 -0.66 -3.76
CA THR A 35 3.14 0.32 -4.60
C THR A 35 4.62 0.32 -4.24
N ARG A 36 5.47 -0.09 -5.18
CA ARG A 36 6.92 -0.02 -5.07
C ARG A 36 7.45 1.13 -5.94
N ARG A 37 8.13 2.08 -5.32
CA ARG A 37 8.78 3.22 -5.98
C ARG A 37 10.28 3.05 -5.93
N VAL A 38 10.92 3.08 -7.09
CA VAL A 38 12.37 3.14 -7.22
C VAL A 38 12.74 4.58 -7.56
N PHE A 39 13.61 5.18 -6.75
CA PHE A 39 14.08 6.54 -6.94
C PHE A 39 15.34 6.59 -7.80
N ASP A 40 15.62 7.75 -8.39
CA ASP A 40 16.80 8.03 -9.21
C ASP A 40 18.14 7.84 -8.47
N ASN A 41 18.14 7.93 -7.15
CA ASN A 41 19.28 7.63 -6.28
C ASN A 41 19.41 6.13 -5.91
N GLY A 42 18.56 5.27 -6.46
CA GLY A 42 18.52 3.84 -6.17
C GLY A 42 17.76 3.45 -4.90
N GLU A 43 17.25 4.42 -4.11
CA GLU A 43 16.39 4.10 -2.96
C GLU A 43 15.09 3.43 -3.43
N ILE A 44 14.58 2.52 -2.60
CA ILE A 44 13.33 1.81 -2.85
C ILE A 44 12.40 2.09 -1.68
N GLU A 45 11.18 2.51 -1.98
CA GLU A 45 10.10 2.64 -1.02
C GLU A 45 8.94 1.75 -1.42
N THR A 46 8.46 0.95 -0.47
CA THR A 46 7.27 0.11 -0.67
C THR A 46 6.18 0.56 0.28
N ALA A 47 4.97 0.72 -0.24
CA ALA A 47 3.77 1.03 0.53
C ALA A 47 2.67 0.04 0.15
N VAL A 48 1.86 -0.38 1.13
CA VAL A 48 0.61 -1.08 0.85
C VAL A 48 -0.53 -0.10 1.07
N ILE A 49 -1.38 0.07 0.07
CA ILE A 49 -2.54 0.93 0.13
C ILE A 49 -3.77 0.03 0.12
N ALA A 50 -4.58 0.11 1.17
CA ALA A 50 -5.89 -0.53 1.20
C ALA A 50 -6.93 0.46 0.67
N SER A 51 -7.92 -0.04 -0.07
CA SER A 51 -9.05 0.74 -0.55
C SER A 51 -10.37 -0.01 -0.39
N CYS A 52 -11.41 0.71 0.02
CA CYS A 52 -12.77 0.22 0.08
C CYS A 52 -13.40 0.32 -1.32
N ALA A 53 -13.77 -0.81 -1.90
CA ALA A 53 -14.36 -0.83 -3.25
C ALA A 53 -15.72 -0.12 -3.29
N LEU A 54 -16.55 -0.30 -2.25
CA LEU A 54 -17.87 0.32 -2.05
C LEU A 54 -18.25 0.27 -0.55
N PRO A 55 -19.09 1.19 -0.04
CA PRO A 55 -19.66 2.37 -0.70
C PRO A 55 -18.87 3.66 -0.47
N CYS A 56 -17.94 3.69 0.50
CA CYS A 56 -17.39 4.95 1.03
C CYS A 56 -16.10 5.44 0.33
N GLY A 57 -15.43 4.59 -0.46
CA GLY A 57 -14.21 4.96 -1.18
C GLY A 57 -12.97 5.22 -0.30
N TRP A 58 -13.03 4.88 0.99
CA TRP A 58 -11.89 5.01 1.91
C TRP A 58 -10.62 4.38 1.33
N SER A 59 -9.49 5.05 1.48
CA SER A 59 -8.17 4.49 1.20
C SER A 59 -7.14 4.98 2.21
N ASP A 60 -6.22 4.10 2.59
CA ASP A 60 -5.16 4.44 3.54
C ASP A 60 -3.95 3.54 3.37
N ARG A 61 -2.80 3.98 3.88
CA ARG A 61 -1.60 3.16 3.96
C ARG A 61 -1.76 2.19 5.12
N VAL A 62 -1.70 0.90 4.81
CA VAL A 62 -1.80 -0.17 5.81
C VAL A 62 -0.47 -0.90 5.94
N LEU A 63 -0.26 -1.54 7.09
CA LEU A 63 0.81 -2.52 7.20
C LEU A 63 0.46 -3.74 6.33
N PRO A 64 1.45 -4.40 5.70
CA PRO A 64 1.24 -5.64 4.97
C PRO A 64 0.85 -6.77 5.94
N THR A 65 -0.43 -6.87 6.29
CA THR A 65 -0.96 -8.03 7.00
C THR A 65 -1.25 -9.11 5.97
N ARG A 66 -0.21 -9.84 5.54
CA ARG A 66 -0.43 -11.10 4.82
C ARG A 66 -1.02 -12.09 5.81
N MET A 67 -2.03 -12.85 5.40
CA MET A 67 -2.67 -13.87 6.26
C MET A 67 -1.70 -14.94 6.78
N THR A 68 -0.50 -15.03 6.19
CA THR A 68 0.59 -15.93 6.59
C THR A 68 1.73 -15.24 7.36
N GLY A 69 1.56 -14.00 7.82
CA GLY A 69 2.53 -13.34 8.70
C GLY A 69 2.51 -13.94 10.11
N PRO A 70 3.64 -13.94 10.84
CA PRO A 70 3.67 -14.44 12.21
C PRO A 70 2.69 -13.63 13.07
N ALA A 71 1.86 -14.34 13.84
CA ALA A 71 1.04 -13.72 14.88
C ALA A 71 1.97 -12.98 15.86
N ALA A 72 1.57 -11.78 16.26
CA ALA A 72 2.27 -10.97 17.25
C ALA A 72 2.39 -11.69 18.60
#